data_AF-A0A086PBE2-F1
#
_entry.id   AF-A0A086PBE2-F1
#
_cell.length_a   1.000
_cell.length_b   1.000
_cell.length_c   1.000
_cell.angle_alpha   90.00
_cell.angle_beta   90.00
_cell.angle_gamma   90.00
#
_symmetry.space_group_name_H-M   'P 1'
#
loop_
_entity.id
_entity.type
_entity.pdbx_description
1 polymer ?
#
loop_
_entity_poly.entity_id
_entity_poly.type
_entity_poly.pdbx_seq_one_letter_code
_entity_poly.pdbx_strand_id
1 'polypeptide(L)'
;MGASVPSAGVACAFERLTLDRLVNPANGGPFDPESLTEDYEVGLRIKNMGGRGVFVRMRDRAGDLVATREYFPDSLDGAVRQKARWMVGISLAGWDRMGWQGGFAEWWMRIRDRRAAIAAFVLFAAYVAFVLWGVLLVASWFGLDALHQPSHLIEMLLWLNFAFMAWRIAMRAVFVGQSYGWLYGLGAIPRAILANLIAMLAARRAVFLYLDSLFGKPLVWDKTQHRFPQL
;
A
#
# COMPACT_ATOMS: atom_id res chain seq x y z
N MET A 1 -1.81 -20.18 -2.12
CA MET A 1 -2.46 -19.02 -2.77
C MET A 1 -2.26 -19.16 -4.27
N GLY A 2 -3.30 -19.17 -5.09
CA GLY A 2 -3.20 -19.40 -6.55
C GLY A 2 -2.58 -18.26 -7.36
N ALA A 3 -1.87 -17.33 -6.72
CA ALA A 3 -1.20 -16.17 -7.31
C ALA A 3 0.27 -16.13 -6.85
N SER A 4 1.07 -15.27 -7.50
CA SER A 4 2.42 -14.95 -7.03
C SER A 4 2.39 -14.37 -5.60
N VAL A 5 3.42 -14.68 -4.81
CA VAL A 5 3.66 -13.99 -3.54
C VAL A 5 4.77 -12.99 -3.83
N PRO A 6 4.49 -11.68 -3.88
CA PRO A 6 5.53 -10.68 -4.10
C PRO A 6 6.51 -10.71 -2.94
N SER A 7 7.81 -10.59 -3.23
CA SER A 7 8.78 -10.39 -2.16
C SER A 7 8.67 -8.96 -1.64
N ALA A 8 8.77 -8.81 -0.32
CA ALA A 8 8.74 -7.52 0.35
C ALA A 8 10.13 -6.89 0.52
N GLY A 9 11.18 -7.53 -0.01
CA GLY A 9 12.59 -7.11 0.13
C GLY A 9 13.21 -7.34 1.50
N VAL A 10 12.37 -7.50 2.51
CA VAL A 10 12.74 -7.81 3.90
C VAL A 10 11.95 -9.03 4.38
N ALA A 11 12.50 -9.74 5.37
CA ALA A 11 11.89 -10.94 5.96
C ALA A 11 11.59 -12.05 4.93
N CYS A 12 12.34 -12.12 3.83
CA CYS A 12 12.21 -13.13 2.80
C CYS A 12 13.41 -14.09 2.79
N ALA A 13 13.15 -15.35 2.46
CA ALA A 13 14.18 -16.33 2.19
C ALA A 13 13.98 -16.87 0.77
N PHE A 14 15.09 -17.00 0.04
CA PHE A 14 15.11 -17.55 -1.31
C PHE A 14 15.93 -18.82 -1.33
N GLU A 15 15.44 -19.81 -2.07
CA GLU A 15 16.26 -20.97 -2.41
C GLU A 15 17.39 -20.52 -3.34
N ARG A 16 18.63 -20.90 -3.01
CA ARG A 16 19.83 -20.55 -3.78
C ARG A 16 19.70 -20.90 -5.27
N LEU A 17 19.23 -22.10 -5.59
CA LEU A 17 19.08 -22.54 -6.99
C LEU A 17 18.05 -21.71 -7.76
N THR A 18 17.01 -21.24 -7.07
CA THR A 18 16.03 -20.33 -7.66
C THR A 18 16.65 -18.96 -7.94
N LEU A 19 17.52 -18.43 -7.06
CA LEU A 19 18.26 -17.20 -7.33
C LEU A 19 19.22 -17.33 -8.53
N ASP A 20 19.96 -18.44 -8.62
CA ASP A 20 20.88 -18.69 -9.74
C ASP A 20 20.13 -18.68 -11.08
N ARG A 21 18.90 -19.21 -11.11
CA ARG A 21 18.05 -19.19 -12.31
C ARG A 21 17.48 -17.82 -12.67
N LEU A 22 17.41 -16.89 -11.71
CA LEU A 22 16.92 -15.53 -11.94
C LEU A 22 17.98 -14.60 -12.52
N VAL A 23 19.26 -15.00 -12.51
CA VAL A 23 20.36 -14.17 -13.00
C VAL A 23 20.12 -13.77 -14.45
N ASN A 24 20.06 -12.46 -14.70
CA ASN A 24 20.06 -11.90 -16.03
C ASN A 24 21.47 -11.38 -16.35
N PRO A 25 22.18 -11.96 -17.35
CA PRO A 25 23.51 -11.50 -17.74
C PRO A 25 23.59 -10.01 -18.11
N ALA A 26 22.50 -9.43 -18.64
CA ALA A 26 22.44 -8.01 -18.97
C ALA A 26 22.43 -7.10 -17.74
N ASN A 27 21.93 -7.59 -16.60
CA ASN A 27 21.78 -6.83 -15.35
C ASN A 27 22.88 -7.15 -14.34
N GLY A 28 23.72 -8.16 -14.59
CA GLY A 28 24.78 -8.61 -13.69
C GLY A 28 24.31 -9.31 -12.42
N GLY A 29 23.01 -9.63 -12.30
CA GLY A 29 22.45 -10.27 -11.11
C GLY A 29 20.97 -10.69 -11.25
N PRO A 30 20.38 -11.28 -10.18
CA PRO A 30 18.99 -11.74 -10.19
C PRO A 30 17.96 -10.60 -9.98
N PHE A 31 18.42 -9.43 -9.56
CA PHE A 31 17.59 -8.24 -9.33
C PHE A 31 17.86 -7.21 -10.42
N ASP A 32 16.80 -6.56 -10.91
CA ASP A 32 16.89 -5.52 -11.93
C ASP A 32 17.17 -4.16 -11.25
N PRO A 33 18.36 -3.57 -11.45
CA PRO A 33 18.75 -2.31 -10.79
C PRO A 33 17.92 -1.11 -11.28
N GLU A 34 17.25 -1.22 -12.42
CA GLU A 34 16.38 -0.17 -12.94
C GLU A 34 14.96 -0.28 -12.40
N SER A 35 14.59 -1.38 -11.71
CA SER A 35 13.27 -1.55 -11.11
C SER A 35 13.16 -0.78 -9.80
N LEU A 36 12.07 -0.02 -9.63
CA LEU A 36 11.78 0.68 -8.37
C LEU A 36 11.30 -0.28 -7.26
N THR A 37 10.95 -1.50 -7.66
CA THR A 37 10.37 -2.57 -6.84
C THR A 37 10.94 -3.91 -7.27
N GLU A 38 12.28 -4.03 -7.29
CA GLU A 38 12.97 -5.23 -7.77
C GLU A 38 12.50 -6.50 -7.03
N ASP A 39 12.23 -6.37 -5.73
CA ASP A 39 11.75 -7.46 -4.87
C ASP A 39 10.38 -7.98 -5.31
N TYR A 40 9.48 -7.05 -5.64
CA TYR A 40 8.13 -7.37 -6.11
C TYR A 40 8.20 -8.12 -7.44
N GLU A 41 9.01 -7.65 -8.38
CA GLU A 41 9.20 -8.27 -9.69
C GLU A 41 9.82 -9.67 -9.59
N VAL A 42 10.77 -9.87 -8.68
CA VAL A 42 11.40 -11.19 -8.48
C VAL A 42 10.37 -12.25 -8.08
N GLY A 43 9.44 -11.92 -7.18
CA GLY A 43 8.37 -12.85 -6.79
C GLY A 43 7.49 -13.30 -7.98
N LEU A 44 7.25 -12.38 -8.92
CA LEU A 44 6.51 -12.66 -10.16
C LEU A 44 7.33 -13.51 -11.14
N ARG A 45 8.61 -13.19 -11.33
CA ARG A 45 9.51 -13.94 -12.21
C ARG A 45 9.66 -15.39 -11.74
N ILE A 46 9.83 -15.61 -10.43
CA ILE A 46 9.86 -16.96 -9.84
C ILE A 46 8.59 -17.74 -10.22
N LYS A 47 7.42 -17.11 -10.11
CA LYS A 47 6.15 -17.75 -10.45
C LYS A 47 6.04 -18.08 -11.94
N ASN A 48 6.46 -17.17 -12.81
CA ASN A 48 6.46 -17.35 -14.27
C ASN A 48 7.38 -18.50 -14.70
N MET A 49 8.46 -18.75 -13.96
CA MET A 49 9.36 -19.89 -14.16
C MET A 49 8.84 -21.21 -13.56
N GLY A 50 7.60 -21.24 -13.08
CA GLY A 50 6.99 -22.43 -12.45
C GLY A 50 7.32 -22.61 -10.97
N GLY A 51 8.06 -21.67 -10.37
CA GLY A 51 8.38 -21.66 -8.95
C GLY A 51 7.16 -21.43 -8.05
N ARG A 52 7.36 -21.67 -6.75
CA ARG A 52 6.31 -21.53 -5.72
C ARG A 52 6.84 -20.68 -4.57
N GLY A 53 6.01 -19.75 -4.11
CA GLY A 53 6.24 -18.98 -2.88
C GLY A 53 5.19 -19.35 -1.83
N VAL A 54 5.58 -19.29 -0.56
CA VAL A 54 4.69 -19.48 0.58
C VAL A 54 4.83 -18.30 1.54
N PHE A 55 3.70 -17.84 2.08
CA PHE A 55 3.69 -16.85 3.14
C PHE A 55 3.64 -17.59 4.48
N VAL A 56 4.73 -17.53 5.24
CA VAL A 56 4.87 -18.25 6.51
C VAL A 56 4.66 -17.27 7.67
N ARG A 57 3.71 -17.60 8.55
CA ARG A 57 3.56 -16.92 9.83
C ARG A 57 3.92 -17.90 10.93
N MET A 58 5.03 -17.65 11.63
CA MET A 58 5.54 -18.54 12.67
C MET A 58 5.87 -17.77 13.95
N ARG A 59 5.94 -18.51 15.06
CA ARG A 59 6.44 -18.01 16.34
C ARG A 59 7.78 -18.66 16.65
N ASP A 60 8.65 -17.94 17.35
CA ASP A 60 9.92 -18.50 17.83
C ASP A 60 9.70 -19.37 19.08
N ARG A 61 10.81 -19.87 19.67
CA ARG A 61 10.77 -20.72 20.86
C ARG A 61 10.22 -20.01 22.10
N ALA A 62 10.33 -18.68 22.17
CA ALA A 62 9.79 -17.87 23.25
C ALA A 62 8.28 -17.57 23.06
N GLY A 63 7.72 -17.94 21.90
CA GLY A 63 6.34 -17.66 21.54
C GLY A 63 6.15 -16.31 20.84
N ASP A 64 7.21 -15.59 20.55
CA ASP A 64 7.15 -14.30 19.87
C ASP A 64 6.95 -14.48 18.37
N LEU A 65 6.19 -13.56 17.74
CA LEU A 65 6.00 -13.59 16.30
C LEU A 65 7.32 -13.31 15.58
N VAL A 66 7.72 -14.21 14.67
CA VAL A 66 8.88 -13.99 13.81
C VAL A 66 8.52 -12.93 12.76
N ALA A 67 9.03 -11.73 12.95
CA ALA A 67 8.79 -10.59 12.06
C ALA A 67 9.96 -9.60 12.13
N THR A 68 10.25 -8.95 11.00
CA THR A 68 11.13 -7.77 10.99
C THR A 68 10.40 -6.59 11.60
N ARG A 69 11.07 -5.88 12.51
CA ARG A 69 10.57 -4.64 13.12
C ARG A 69 11.40 -3.48 12.59
N GLU A 70 10.73 -2.49 12.04
CA GLU A 70 11.36 -1.30 11.49
C GLU A 70 10.59 -0.06 11.91
N TYR A 71 11.31 1.05 12.13
CA TYR A 71 10.70 2.34 12.37
C TYR A 71 10.07 2.88 11.08
N PHE A 72 8.79 3.24 11.17
CA PHE A 72 8.16 4.05 10.14
C PHE A 72 8.76 5.46 10.15
N PRO A 73 8.87 6.16 9.01
CA PRO A 73 9.36 7.54 8.97
C PRO A 73 8.67 8.43 10.00
N ASP A 74 9.46 9.20 10.73
CA ASP A 74 9.01 10.09 11.80
C ASP A 74 8.54 11.46 11.29
N SER A 75 8.68 11.73 9.99
CA SER A 75 8.23 12.95 9.34
C SER A 75 7.17 12.67 8.27
N LEU A 76 6.24 13.62 8.11
CA LEU A 76 5.21 13.55 7.08
C LEU A 76 5.83 13.47 5.68
N ASP A 77 6.84 14.29 5.40
CA ASP A 77 7.52 14.28 4.09
C ASP A 77 8.20 12.93 3.82
N GLY A 78 8.91 12.38 4.80
CA GLY A 78 9.53 11.05 4.68
C GLY A 78 8.51 9.94 4.39
N ALA A 79 7.39 9.93 5.13
CA ALA A 79 6.31 8.97 4.93
C ALA A 79 5.65 9.10 3.55
N VAL A 80 5.44 10.33 3.09
CA VAL A 80 4.86 10.63 1.77
C VAL A 80 5.82 10.18 0.66
N ARG A 81 7.11 10.47 0.77
CA ARG A 81 8.13 10.03 -0.20
C ARG A 81 8.21 8.51 -0.30
N GLN A 82 8.30 7.82 0.84
CA GLN A 82 8.36 6.36 0.88
C GLN A 82 7.13 5.73 0.21
N LYS A 83 5.93 6.20 0.56
CA LYS A 83 4.68 5.65 0.01
C LYS A 83 4.47 6.02 -1.46
N ALA A 84 4.91 7.21 -1.88
CA ALA A 84 4.86 7.62 -3.28
C ALA A 84 5.73 6.71 -4.15
N ARG A 85 6.93 6.33 -3.68
CA ARG A 85 7.81 5.37 -4.39
C ARG A 85 7.09 4.06 -4.71
N TRP A 86 6.43 3.46 -3.72
CA TRP A 86 5.67 2.22 -3.93
C TRP A 86 4.51 2.42 -4.89
N MET A 87 3.81 3.55 -4.81
CA MET A 87 2.69 3.82 -5.72
C MET A 87 3.16 4.01 -7.16
N VAL A 88 4.28 4.70 -7.39
CA VAL A 88 4.86 4.81 -8.74
C VAL A 88 5.28 3.44 -9.26
N GLY A 89 6.08 2.68 -8.50
CA GLY A 89 6.60 1.38 -8.96
C GLY A 89 5.52 0.32 -9.17
N ILE A 90 4.61 0.17 -8.22
CA ILE A 90 3.60 -0.91 -8.23
C ILE A 90 2.36 -0.50 -9.03
N SER A 91 1.80 0.69 -8.78
CA SER A 91 0.49 1.08 -9.29
C SER A 91 0.55 1.73 -10.67
N LEU A 92 1.63 2.46 -11.00
CA LEU A 92 1.75 3.24 -12.24
C LEU A 92 2.73 2.57 -13.22
N ALA A 93 4.03 2.58 -12.94
CA ALA A 93 5.07 1.99 -13.79
C ALA A 93 4.96 0.45 -13.91
N GLY A 94 4.35 -0.20 -12.92
CA GLY A 94 4.04 -1.63 -12.96
C GLY A 94 3.01 -2.00 -14.04
N TRP A 95 2.31 -1.02 -14.62
CA TRP A 95 1.51 -1.22 -15.83
C TRP A 95 2.41 -1.54 -17.04
N ASP A 96 3.42 -0.69 -17.25
CA ASP A 96 4.29 -0.72 -18.43
C ASP A 96 5.26 -1.89 -18.39
N ARG A 97 5.84 -2.19 -17.21
CA ARG A 97 6.87 -3.24 -17.08
C ARG A 97 6.31 -4.66 -17.03
N MET A 98 5.15 -4.85 -16.40
CA MET A 98 4.65 -6.21 -16.07
C MET A 98 3.44 -6.63 -16.91
N GLY A 99 2.77 -5.69 -17.60
CA GLY A 99 1.60 -5.97 -18.43
C GLY A 99 0.45 -6.65 -17.68
N TRP A 100 -0.37 -7.41 -18.41
CA TRP A 100 -1.46 -8.22 -17.86
C TRP A 100 -1.22 -9.70 -18.22
N GLN A 101 -0.57 -10.45 -17.33
CA GLN A 101 -0.23 -11.86 -17.56
C GLN A 101 -0.67 -12.72 -16.38
N GLY A 102 -0.88 -14.02 -16.63
CA GLY A 102 -1.28 -15.01 -15.62
C GLY A 102 -2.80 -15.31 -15.59
N GLY A 103 -3.20 -16.16 -14.65
CA GLY A 103 -4.61 -16.56 -14.47
C GLY A 103 -5.46 -15.56 -13.68
N PHE A 104 -6.73 -15.90 -13.45
CA PHE A 104 -7.71 -15.02 -12.78
C PHE A 104 -7.23 -14.48 -11.42
N ALA A 105 -6.57 -15.32 -10.61
CA ALA A 105 -6.06 -14.92 -9.30
C ALA A 105 -4.93 -13.87 -9.40
N GLU A 106 -4.07 -13.98 -10.41
CA GLU A 106 -2.97 -13.04 -10.67
C GLU A 106 -3.53 -11.71 -11.20
N TRP A 107 -4.52 -11.77 -12.10
CA TRP A 107 -5.28 -10.61 -12.56
C TRP A 107 -5.93 -9.85 -11.40
N TRP A 108 -6.58 -10.56 -10.48
CA TRP A 108 -7.19 -9.96 -9.30
C TRP A 108 -6.18 -9.23 -8.40
N MET A 109 -5.00 -9.83 -8.16
CA MET A 109 -3.94 -9.19 -7.39
C MET A 109 -3.43 -7.92 -8.06
N ARG A 110 -3.16 -7.97 -9.37
CA ARG A 110 -2.70 -6.80 -10.14
C ARG A 110 -3.72 -5.67 -10.15
N ILE A 111 -5.01 -5.97 -10.31
CA ILE A 111 -6.08 -4.97 -10.16
C ILE A 111 -6.03 -4.35 -8.77
N ARG A 112 -5.91 -5.18 -7.72
CA ARG A 112 -5.88 -4.70 -6.35
C ARG A 112 -4.71 -3.76 -6.08
N ASP A 113 -3.54 -4.04 -6.66
CA ASP A 113 -2.35 -3.22 -6.49
C ASP A 113 -2.46 -1.91 -7.28
N ARG A 114 -2.96 -1.97 -8.52
CA ARG A 114 -3.15 -0.81 -9.41
C ARG A 114 -4.29 0.11 -8.97
N ARG A 115 -5.26 -0.40 -8.21
CA ARG A 115 -6.36 0.43 -7.69
C ARG A 115 -5.88 1.47 -6.67
N ALA A 116 -4.67 1.35 -6.14
CA ALA A 116 -4.19 2.20 -5.04
C ALA A 116 -4.23 3.70 -5.40
N ALA A 117 -3.86 4.05 -6.63
CA ALA A 117 -3.95 5.42 -7.13
C ALA A 117 -5.40 5.93 -7.21
N ILE A 118 -6.31 5.13 -7.79
CA ILE A 118 -7.74 5.46 -7.90
C ILE A 118 -8.37 5.59 -6.51
N ALA A 119 -8.04 4.67 -5.60
CA ALA A 119 -8.54 4.68 -4.24
C ALA A 119 -8.13 5.96 -3.49
N ALA A 120 -6.94 6.51 -3.77
CA ALA A 120 -6.51 7.78 -3.18
C ALA A 120 -7.32 8.97 -3.71
N PHE A 121 -7.74 8.95 -4.97
CA PHE A 121 -8.64 9.98 -5.53
C PHE A 121 -10.04 9.90 -4.90
N VAL A 122 -10.61 8.69 -4.80
CA VAL A 122 -11.90 8.48 -4.11
C VAL A 122 -11.83 8.93 -2.64
N LEU A 123 -10.72 8.64 -1.97
CA LEU A 123 -10.48 9.08 -0.60
C LEU A 123 -10.44 10.61 -0.50
N PHE A 124 -9.73 11.29 -1.42
CA PHE A 124 -9.71 12.74 -1.48
C PHE A 124 -11.11 13.33 -1.67
N ALA A 125 -11.89 12.82 -2.62
CA ALA A 125 -13.26 13.23 -2.84
C ALA A 125 -14.14 13.02 -1.59
N ALA A 126 -13.96 11.90 -0.87
CA ALA A 126 -14.69 11.63 0.37
C ALA A 126 -14.34 12.63 1.48
N TYR A 127 -13.07 13.02 1.64
CA TYR A 127 -12.67 14.05 2.61
C TYR A 127 -13.19 15.44 2.22
N VAL A 128 -13.19 15.79 0.94
CA VAL A 128 -13.80 17.03 0.45
C VAL A 128 -15.31 17.04 0.73
N ALA A 129 -16.00 15.95 0.40
CA ALA A 129 -17.42 15.80 0.69
C ALA A 129 -17.74 15.90 2.19
N PHE A 130 -16.89 15.31 3.05
CA PHE A 130 -17.03 15.41 4.50
C PHE A 130 -16.88 16.86 5.00
N VAL A 131 -15.92 17.61 4.47
CA VAL A 131 -15.74 19.04 4.78
C VAL A 131 -16.94 19.86 4.30
N LEU A 132 -17.38 19.65 3.05
CA LEU A 132 -18.55 20.34 2.49
C LEU A 132 -19.81 20.04 3.31
N TRP A 133 -20.01 18.78 3.71
CA TRP A 133 -21.11 18.40 4.58
C TRP A 133 -21.05 19.15 5.92
N GLY A 134 -19.87 19.28 6.52
CA GLY A 134 -19.68 20.09 7.73
C GLY A 134 -20.02 21.57 7.53
N VAL A 135 -19.65 22.16 6.38
CA VAL A 135 -20.01 23.54 6.03
C VAL A 135 -21.53 23.68 5.87
N LEU A 136 -22.19 22.75 5.19
CA LEU A 136 -23.65 22.76 5.02
C LEU A 136 -24.39 22.56 6.36
N LEU A 137 -23.83 21.75 7.26
CA LEU A 137 -24.36 21.57 8.61
C LEU A 137 -24.26 22.86 9.43
N VAL A 138 -23.15 23.60 9.34
CA VAL A 138 -23.03 24.91 9.99
C VAL A 138 -23.98 25.91 9.34
N ALA A 139 -24.11 25.91 8.01
CA ALA A 139 -25.02 26.79 7.29
C ALA A 139 -26.49 26.57 7.69
N SER A 140 -26.90 25.32 7.96
CA SER A 140 -28.27 25.02 8.40
C SER A 140 -28.58 25.61 9.78
N TRP A 141 -27.59 25.81 10.65
CA TRP A 141 -27.77 26.54 11.92
C TRP A 141 -28.13 28.02 11.71
N PHE A 142 -27.86 28.56 10.53
CA PHE A 142 -28.23 29.92 10.12
C PHE A 142 -29.49 29.97 9.25
N GLY A 143 -30.26 28.87 9.17
CA GLY A 143 -31.50 28.81 8.39
C GLY A 143 -31.30 28.70 6.88
N LEU A 144 -30.07 28.41 6.43
CA LEU A 144 -29.82 28.03 5.04
C LEU A 144 -30.15 26.54 4.89
N ASP A 145 -31.37 26.24 4.45
CA ASP A 145 -31.85 24.88 4.18
C ASP A 145 -31.06 24.24 3.02
N ALA A 146 -29.88 23.73 3.35
CA ALA A 146 -28.90 23.23 2.39
C ALA A 146 -28.57 21.74 2.58
N LEU A 147 -29.17 21.07 3.57
CA LEU A 147 -28.96 19.65 3.83
C LEU A 147 -29.89 18.81 2.96
N HIS A 148 -29.35 18.28 1.87
CA HIS A 148 -30.05 17.30 1.04
C HIS A 148 -30.15 15.97 1.79
N GLN A 149 -31.36 15.39 1.89
CA GLN A 149 -31.53 14.06 2.47
C GLN A 149 -31.15 12.99 1.44
N PRO A 150 -30.24 12.06 1.78
CA PRO A 150 -29.90 10.97 0.87
C PRO A 150 -31.11 10.06 0.65
N SER A 151 -31.22 9.46 -0.53
CA SER A 151 -32.22 8.43 -0.77
C SER A 151 -31.94 7.20 0.11
N HIS A 152 -32.97 6.40 0.39
CA HIS A 152 -32.83 5.16 1.20
C HIS A 152 -31.75 4.21 0.66
N LEU A 153 -31.57 4.14 -0.66
CA LEU A 153 -30.50 3.34 -1.27
C LEU A 153 -29.12 3.88 -0.90
N ILE A 154 -28.92 5.20 -0.97
CA ILE A 154 -27.64 5.83 -0.60
C ILE A 154 -27.36 5.64 0.89
N GLU A 155 -28.37 5.82 1.73
CA GLU A 155 -28.26 5.60 3.18
C GLU A 155 -27.83 4.16 3.51
N MET A 156 -28.48 3.16 2.89
CA MET A 156 -28.10 1.75 3.05
C MET A 156 -26.65 1.50 2.62
N LEU A 157 -26.22 2.07 1.47
CA LEU A 157 -24.84 1.94 0.99
C LEU A 157 -23.82 2.61 1.93
N LEU A 158 -24.18 3.74 2.54
CA LEU A 158 -23.34 4.43 3.53
C LEU A 158 -23.17 3.57 4.80
N TRP A 159 -24.25 2.98 5.30
CA TRP A 159 -24.18 2.07 6.46
C TRP A 159 -23.36 0.81 6.17
N LEU A 160 -23.54 0.23 4.99
CA LEU A 160 -22.74 -0.91 4.55
C LEU A 160 -21.25 -0.54 4.44
N ASN A 161 -20.95 0.63 3.87
CA ASN A 161 -19.58 1.14 3.78
C ASN A 161 -18.96 1.37 5.17
N PHE A 162 -19.74 1.95 6.09
CA PHE A 162 -19.34 2.16 7.47
C PHE A 162 -19.04 0.84 8.19
N ALA A 163 -19.88 -0.18 8.00
CA ALA A 163 -19.63 -1.52 8.55
C ALA A 163 -18.31 -2.11 8.05
N PHE A 164 -18.01 -2.00 6.75
CA PHE A 164 -16.73 -2.44 6.20
C PHE A 164 -15.53 -1.63 6.70
N MET A 165 -15.70 -0.32 6.91
CA MET A 165 -14.68 0.54 7.51
C MET A 165 -14.41 0.11 8.96
N ALA A 166 -15.45 -0.05 9.77
CA ALA A 166 -15.35 -0.48 11.17
C ALA A 166 -14.66 -1.85 11.29
N TRP A 167 -15.07 -2.81 10.46
CA TRP A 167 -14.42 -4.12 10.36
C TRP A 167 -12.92 -3.99 10.08
N ARG A 168 -12.54 -3.17 9.10
CA ARG A 168 -11.13 -3.00 8.72
C ARG A 168 -10.31 -2.34 9.82
N ILE A 169 -10.87 -1.35 10.51
CA ILE A 169 -10.23 -0.68 11.65
C ILE A 169 -10.06 -1.67 12.81
N ALA A 170 -11.09 -2.47 13.12
CA ALA A 170 -11.05 -3.50 14.16
C ALA A 170 -9.96 -4.54 13.87
N MET A 171 -9.94 -5.09 12.64
CA MET A 171 -8.88 -6.02 12.22
C MET A 171 -7.49 -5.41 12.40
N ARG A 172 -7.30 -4.16 11.96
CA ARG A 172 -6.01 -3.46 12.15
C ARG A 172 -5.65 -3.33 13.63
N ALA A 173 -6.58 -2.90 14.48
CA ALA A 173 -6.34 -2.73 15.91
C ALA A 173 -5.98 -4.07 16.58
N VAL A 174 -6.66 -5.16 16.22
CA VAL A 174 -6.38 -6.51 16.72
C VAL A 174 -4.99 -6.98 16.30
N PHE A 175 -4.65 -6.90 15.01
CA PHE A 175 -3.34 -7.40 14.53
C PHE A 175 -2.16 -6.56 15.02
N VAL A 176 -2.32 -5.23 15.13
CA VAL A 176 -1.31 -4.36 15.74
C VAL A 176 -1.21 -4.66 17.23
N GLY A 177 -2.34 -4.85 17.92
CA GLY A 177 -2.39 -5.20 19.33
C GLY A 177 -1.67 -6.51 19.64
N GLN A 178 -1.87 -7.54 18.81
CA GLN A 178 -1.19 -8.82 18.96
C GLN A 178 0.32 -8.76 18.66
N SER A 179 0.76 -7.81 17.82
CA SER A 179 2.17 -7.72 17.39
C SER A 179 3.00 -6.78 18.28
N TYR A 180 2.39 -5.72 18.79
CA TYR A 180 3.08 -4.62 19.48
C TYR A 180 2.51 -4.32 20.87
N GLY A 181 1.37 -4.88 21.24
CA GLY A 181 0.66 -4.60 22.49
C GLY A 181 -0.61 -3.76 22.29
N TRP A 182 -1.57 -3.92 23.20
CA TRP A 182 -2.92 -3.37 23.06
C TRP A 182 -2.96 -1.82 22.94
N LEU A 183 -2.06 -1.12 23.63
CA LEU A 183 -1.91 0.35 23.53
C LEU A 183 -1.63 0.79 22.08
N TYR A 184 -0.74 0.08 21.39
CA TYR A 184 -0.46 0.34 19.97
C TYR A 184 -1.63 -0.07 19.08
N GLY A 185 -2.35 -1.12 19.46
CA GLY A 185 -3.60 -1.54 18.80
C GLY A 185 -4.65 -0.43 18.81
N LEU A 186 -4.94 0.15 19.98
CA LEU A 186 -5.83 1.31 20.09
C LEU A 186 -5.28 2.52 19.35
N GLY A 187 -3.98 2.79 19.49
CA GLY A 187 -3.31 3.86 18.75
C GLY A 187 -3.36 3.69 17.22
N ALA A 188 -3.66 2.49 16.69
CA ALA A 188 -3.82 2.27 15.26
C ALA A 188 -5.11 2.88 14.68
N ILE A 189 -6.11 3.13 15.52
CA ILE A 189 -7.40 3.72 15.14
C ILE A 189 -7.22 5.18 14.71
N PRO A 190 -6.74 6.12 15.56
CA PRO A 190 -6.52 7.50 15.13
C PRO A 190 -5.44 7.62 14.05
N ARG A 191 -4.43 6.73 14.07
CA ARG A 191 -3.42 6.66 12.99
C ARG A 191 -4.00 6.33 11.61
N ALA A 192 -5.21 5.77 11.52
CA ALA A 192 -5.87 5.54 10.23
C ALA A 192 -6.13 6.85 9.47
N ILE A 193 -6.48 7.92 10.18
CA ILE A 193 -6.71 9.25 9.59
C ILE A 193 -5.40 9.81 9.01
N LEU A 194 -4.31 9.74 9.79
CA LEU A 194 -2.99 10.16 9.32
C LEU A 194 -2.52 9.31 8.13
N ALA A 195 -2.78 8.00 8.15
CA ALA A 195 -2.45 7.11 7.05
C ALA A 195 -3.22 7.44 5.76
N ASN A 196 -4.46 7.92 5.87
CA ASN A 196 -5.28 8.42 4.76
C ASN A 196 -4.69 9.71 4.19
N LEU A 197 -4.31 10.67 5.05
CA LEU A 197 -3.62 11.89 4.63
C LEU A 197 -2.33 11.59 3.86
N ILE A 198 -1.47 10.73 4.44
CA ILE A 198 -0.23 10.27 3.78
C ILE A 198 -0.55 9.60 2.44
N ALA A 199 -1.61 8.79 2.35
CA ALA A 199 -2.00 8.14 1.10
C ALA A 199 -2.36 9.15 0.00
N MET A 200 -3.16 10.17 0.33
CA MET A 200 -3.56 11.21 -0.63
C MET A 200 -2.37 12.05 -1.10
N LEU A 201 -1.51 12.48 -0.17
CA LEU A 201 -0.30 13.24 -0.48
C LEU A 201 0.71 12.42 -1.30
N ALA A 202 0.88 11.15 -0.96
CA ALA A 202 1.74 10.22 -1.70
C ALA A 202 1.21 9.98 -3.11
N ALA A 203 -0.11 9.84 -3.28
CA ALA A 203 -0.72 9.67 -4.60
C ALA A 203 -0.53 10.90 -5.48
N ARG A 204 -0.76 12.10 -4.92
CA ARG A 204 -0.47 13.36 -5.62
C ARG A 204 0.98 13.38 -6.11
N ARG A 205 1.94 13.11 -5.21
CA ARG A 205 3.37 13.08 -5.56
C ARG A 205 3.68 12.03 -6.62
N ALA A 206 3.15 10.82 -6.48
CA ALA A 206 3.37 9.72 -7.40
C ALA A 206 2.87 10.03 -8.82
N VAL A 207 1.69 10.62 -8.96
CA VAL A 207 1.13 11.02 -10.26
C VAL A 207 2.02 12.06 -10.93
N PHE A 208 2.47 13.10 -10.21
CA PHE A 208 3.37 14.10 -10.79
C PHE A 208 4.72 13.51 -11.22
N LEU A 209 5.32 12.63 -10.39
CA LEU A 209 6.56 11.95 -10.75
C LEU A 209 6.40 11.05 -11.98
N TYR A 210 5.29 10.33 -12.09
CA TYR A 210 5.01 9.50 -13.25
C TYR A 210 4.78 10.34 -14.51
N LEU A 211 4.02 11.43 -14.42
CA LEU A 211 3.84 12.37 -15.54
C LEU A 211 5.17 12.94 -16.01
N ASP A 212 6.01 13.43 -15.10
CA ASP A 212 7.36 13.90 -15.39
C ASP A 212 8.20 12.84 -16.11
N SER A 213 8.06 11.57 -15.73
CA SER A 213 8.76 10.46 -16.38
C SER A 213 8.29 10.19 -17.81
N LEU A 214 6.99 10.40 -18.10
CA LEU A 214 6.46 10.32 -19.47
C LEU A 214 7.01 11.44 -20.37
N PHE A 215 7.41 12.57 -19.79
CA PHE A 215 8.09 13.67 -20.48
C PHE A 215 9.62 13.50 -20.54
N GLY A 216 10.13 12.29 -20.25
CA GLY A 216 11.55 11.94 -20.40
C GLY A 216 12.46 12.32 -19.23
N LYS A 217 11.90 12.78 -18.09
CA LYS A 217 12.71 12.98 -16.89
C LYS A 217 12.99 11.62 -16.21
N PRO A 218 14.22 11.34 -15.78
CA PRO A 218 14.51 10.10 -15.07
C PRO A 218 13.76 10.07 -13.74
N LEU A 219 13.24 8.89 -13.38
CA LEU A 219 12.68 8.64 -12.05
C LEU A 219 13.81 8.63 -11.03
N VAL A 220 14.11 9.80 -10.45
CA VAL A 220 15.17 9.95 -9.46
C VAL A 220 14.76 9.29 -8.14
N TRP A 221 15.63 8.43 -7.66
CA TRP A 221 15.48 7.66 -6.44
C TRP A 221 15.75 8.52 -5.19
N ASP A 222 14.69 8.86 -4.46
CA ASP A 222 14.83 9.29 -3.06
C ASP A 222 14.93 8.02 -2.18
N LYS A 223 16.16 7.63 -1.79
CA LYS A 223 16.39 6.57 -0.79
C LYS A 223 15.59 6.88 0.48
N THR A 224 14.85 5.89 0.98
CA THR A 224 14.29 5.96 2.33
C THR A 224 15.43 6.01 3.35
N GLN A 225 15.40 6.98 4.26
CA GLN A 225 16.34 7.00 5.38
C GLN A 225 15.91 5.94 6.41
N HIS A 226 16.79 4.98 6.66
CA HIS A 226 16.57 3.94 7.66
C HIS A 226 17.21 4.37 8.99
N ARG A 227 16.45 4.32 10.08
CA ARG A 227 17.01 4.40 11.44
C ARG A 227 17.15 3.01 12.02
N PHE A 228 18.39 2.62 12.32
CA PHE A 228 18.68 1.36 12.99
C PHE A 228 18.56 1.55 14.51
N PRO A 229 18.03 0.56 15.24
CA PRO A 229 18.08 0.58 16.71
C PRO A 229 19.55 0.64 17.16
N GLN A 230 19.83 1.48 18.17
CA GLN A 230 21.11 1.42 18.88
C GLN A 230 21.10 0.12 19.70
N LEU A 231 22.04 -0.77 19.42
CA LEU A 231 22.23 -2.03 20.13
C LEU A 231 22.66 -1.78 21.59
#